data_AF-A0A380WXI1-F1
#
_entry.id   AF-A0A380WXI1-F1
#
_cell.length_a   1.000
_cell.length_b   1.000
_cell.length_c   1.000
_cell.angle_alpha   90.00
_cell.angle_beta   90.00
_cell.angle_gamma   90.00
#
_symmetry.space_group_name_H-M   'P 1'
#
loop_
_entity.id
_entity.type
_entity.pdbx_description
1 polymer ?
#
loop_
_entity_poly.entity_id
_entity_poly.type
_entity_poly.pdbx_seq_one_letter_code
_entity_poly.pdbx_strand_id
1 'polypeptide(L)'
;MRKRRSEDLDLLRKFNKMQTTSSVIWILAGVGILAFGVYYKEIFEIIFGALTTIYGIAVLKNRNVSLNAIARREKKRLNFLVLAIVVFSLVNPIGNIPVIYDLYKRDYVIRGGFDEK
;
A
#
# COMPACT_ATOMS: atom_id res chain seq x y z
N MET A 1 26.67 7.42 -17.83
CA MET A 1 25.99 8.03 -16.65
C MET A 1 24.57 8.54 -16.94
N ARG A 2 24.31 9.29 -18.04
CA ARG A 2 22.95 9.78 -18.38
C ARG A 2 21.87 8.68 -18.49
N LYS A 3 22.19 7.53 -19.09
CA LYS A 3 21.25 6.41 -19.30
C LYS A 3 20.78 5.73 -17.99
N ARG A 4 21.69 5.55 -17.01
CA ARG A 4 21.32 5.04 -15.67
C ARG A 4 20.39 6.02 -14.94
N ARG A 5 20.67 7.33 -15.04
CA ARG A 5 19.85 8.37 -14.39
C ARG A 5 18.42 8.41 -14.95
N SER A 6 18.24 8.22 -16.26
CA SER A 6 16.90 8.14 -16.86
C SER A 6 16.16 6.87 -16.44
N GLU A 7 16.83 5.72 -16.38
CA GLU A 7 16.23 4.47 -15.91
C GLU A 7 15.75 4.57 -14.46
N ASP A 8 16.54 5.21 -13.58
CA ASP A 8 16.17 5.37 -12.17
C ASP A 8 14.99 6.32 -11.99
N LEU A 9 14.92 7.39 -12.81
CA LEU A 9 13.78 8.30 -12.86
C LEU A 9 12.51 7.59 -13.33
N ASP A 10 12.60 6.71 -14.33
CA ASP A 10 11.47 5.94 -14.83
C ASP A 10 10.97 4.93 -13.79
N LEU A 11 11.88 4.25 -13.08
CA LEU A 11 11.56 3.35 -11.97
C LEU A 11 10.87 4.09 -10.82
N LEU A 12 11.39 5.26 -10.43
CA LEU A 12 10.76 6.12 -9.41
C LEU A 12 9.37 6.59 -9.84
N ARG A 13 9.21 7.00 -11.10
CA ARG A 13 7.92 7.45 -11.64
C ARG A 13 6.89 6.33 -11.64
N LYS A 14 7.29 5.13 -12.07
CA LYS A 14 6.43 3.94 -12.05
C LYS A 14 6.06 3.53 -10.64
N PHE A 15 7.01 3.51 -9.71
CA PHE A 15 6.74 3.22 -8.30
C PHE A 15 5.79 4.24 -7.67
N ASN A 16 6.02 5.54 -7.90
CA ASN A 16 5.13 6.59 -7.37
C ASN A 16 3.71 6.47 -7.95
N LYS A 17 3.56 6.07 -9.22
CA LYS A 17 2.23 5.76 -9.80
C LYS A 17 1.58 4.58 -9.08
N MET A 18 2.33 3.49 -8.82
CA MET A 18 1.83 2.34 -8.06
C MET A 18 1.46 2.71 -6.62
N GLN A 19 2.21 3.62 -6.00
CA GLN A 19 1.94 4.15 -4.66
C GLN A 19 0.64 4.96 -4.63
N THR A 20 0.38 5.79 -5.64
CA THR A 20 -0.89 6.49 -5.78
C THR A 20 -2.05 5.51 -5.96
N THR A 21 -1.89 4.50 -6.81
CA THR A 21 -2.92 3.45 -6.98
C THR A 21 -3.17 2.69 -5.67
N SER A 22 -2.11 2.32 -4.94
CA SER A 22 -2.22 1.71 -3.60
C SER A 22 -3.06 2.58 -2.68
N SER A 23 -2.75 3.88 -2.58
CA SER A 23 -3.50 4.83 -1.77
C SER A 23 -5.00 4.86 -2.13
N VAL A 24 -5.32 4.94 -3.42
CA VAL A 24 -6.71 4.96 -3.88
C VAL A 24 -7.44 3.67 -3.49
N ILE A 25 -6.82 2.50 -3.68
CA ILE A 25 -7.42 1.22 -3.30
C ILE A 25 -7.63 1.15 -1.78
N TRP A 26 -6.67 1.61 -0.97
CA TRP A 26 -6.81 1.69 0.49
C TRP A 26 -7.98 2.59 0.90
N ILE A 27 -8.12 3.78 0.30
CA ILE A 27 -9.23 4.70 0.60
C ILE A 27 -10.57 4.07 0.22
N LEU A 28 -10.69 3.49 -0.99
CA LEU A 28 -11.93 2.87 -1.45
C LEU A 28 -12.33 1.67 -0.58
N ALA A 29 -11.36 0.82 -0.21
CA ALA A 29 -11.59 -0.28 0.70
C ALA A 29 -12.03 0.24 2.08
N GLY A 30 -11.38 1.27 2.61
CA GLY A 30 -11.74 1.88 3.89
C GLY A 30 -13.15 2.43 3.91
N VAL A 31 -13.55 3.18 2.87
CA VAL A 31 -14.92 3.68 2.71
C VAL A 31 -15.93 2.54 2.56
N GLY A 32 -15.58 1.48 1.82
CA GLY A 32 -16.42 0.29 1.68
C GLY A 32 -16.66 -0.40 3.02
N ILE A 33 -15.60 -0.63 3.81
CA ILE A 33 -15.71 -1.24 5.15
C ILE A 33 -16.49 -0.33 6.10
N LEU A 34 -16.27 0.99 6.06
CA LEU A 34 -17.04 1.97 6.85
C LEU A 34 -18.54 1.90 6.52
N ALA A 35 -18.90 1.85 5.25
CA ALA A 35 -20.29 1.75 4.82
C ALA A 35 -20.94 0.45 5.35
N PHE A 36 -20.21 -0.67 5.31
CA PHE A 36 -20.63 -1.93 5.92
C PHE A 36 -20.84 -1.79 7.43
N GLY A 37 -19.87 -1.25 8.16
CA GLY A 37 -19.94 -1.07 9.60
C GLY A 37 -21.09 -0.16 10.03
N VAL A 38 -21.37 0.91 9.29
CA VAL A 38 -22.53 1.79 9.55
C VAL A 38 -23.85 1.07 9.27
N TYR A 39 -23.94 0.33 8.15
CA TYR A 39 -25.16 -0.37 7.74
C TYR A 39 -25.53 -1.50 8.71
N TYR A 40 -24.56 -2.34 9.09
CA TYR A 40 -24.77 -3.48 9.99
C TYR A 40 -24.53 -3.16 11.48
N LYS A 41 -24.13 -1.92 11.79
CA LYS A 41 -23.80 -1.44 13.16
C LYS A 41 -22.64 -2.21 13.81
N GLU A 42 -21.66 -2.63 13.03
CA GLU A 42 -20.52 -3.38 13.51
C GLU A 42 -19.34 -2.43 13.81
N ILE A 43 -18.87 -2.46 15.06
CA ILE A 43 -17.92 -1.46 15.56
C ILE A 43 -16.50 -1.70 15.05
N PHE A 44 -16.10 -2.95 14.80
CA PHE A 44 -14.76 -3.25 14.30
C PHE A 44 -14.58 -2.71 12.89
N GLU A 45 -15.59 -2.81 12.04
CA GLU A 45 -15.65 -2.35 10.67
C GLU A 45 -15.60 -0.82 10.63
N ILE A 46 -16.27 -0.14 11.56
CA ILE A 46 -16.17 1.31 11.70
C ILE A 46 -14.73 1.72 12.05
N ILE A 47 -14.12 1.09 13.06
CA ILE A 47 -12.76 1.41 13.51
C ILE A 47 -11.75 1.10 12.40
N PHE A 48 -11.75 -0.12 11.87
CA PHE A 48 -10.80 -0.56 10.86
C PHE A 48 -11.04 0.14 9.52
N GLY A 49 -12.28 0.43 9.13
CA GLY A 49 -12.58 1.22 7.94
C GLY A 49 -12.02 2.64 8.04
N ALA A 50 -12.14 3.29 9.21
CA ALA A 50 -11.53 4.60 9.45
C ALA A 50 -9.99 4.54 9.38
N LEU A 51 -9.38 3.57 10.07
CA LEU A 51 -7.92 3.37 10.06
C LEU A 51 -7.40 3.09 8.65
N THR A 52 -8.10 2.28 7.86
CA THR A 52 -7.79 1.93 6.47
C THR A 52 -7.81 3.17 5.58
N THR A 53 -8.82 4.03 5.77
CA THR A 53 -8.96 5.29 5.03
C THR A 53 -7.82 6.25 5.37
N ILE A 54 -7.53 6.42 6.68
CA ILE A 54 -6.42 7.26 7.16
C ILE A 54 -5.08 6.76 6.62
N TYR A 55 -4.86 5.44 6.63
CA TYR A 55 -3.67 4.83 6.06
C TYR A 55 -3.52 5.15 4.57
N GLY A 56 -4.61 5.00 3.80
CA GLY A 56 -4.62 5.35 2.38
C GLY A 56 -4.24 6.81 2.12
N ILE A 57 -4.73 7.75 2.92
CA ILE A 57 -4.35 9.18 2.84
C ILE A 57 -2.87 9.38 3.18
N ALA A 58 -2.36 8.73 4.23
CA ALA A 58 -0.95 8.83 4.62
C ALA A 58 0.00 8.25 3.54
N VAL A 59 -0.41 7.19 2.85
CA VAL A 59 0.31 6.60 1.72
C VAL A 59 0.39 7.58 0.55
N LEU A 60 -0.67 8.34 0.27
CA LEU A 60 -0.72 9.34 -0.80
C LEU A 60 0.32 10.45 -0.63
N LYS A 61 0.47 10.93 0.61
CA LYS A 61 1.35 12.06 0.94
C LYS A 61 2.83 11.71 0.80
N ASN A 62 3.18 10.42 0.90
CA ASN A 62 4.55 9.95 0.81
C ASN A 62 5.02 9.79 -0.64
N ARG A 63 5.57 10.85 -1.23
CA ARG A 63 6.37 10.76 -2.45
C ARG A 63 7.78 10.29 -2.12
N ASN A 64 8.20 9.20 -2.75
CA ASN A 64 9.55 8.68 -2.56
C ASN A 64 10.48 9.20 -3.65
N VAL A 65 11.68 9.58 -3.24
CA VAL A 65 12.70 10.22 -4.10
C VAL A 65 13.96 9.37 -4.29
N SER A 66 14.08 8.23 -3.59
CA SER A 66 15.26 7.37 -3.62
C SER A 66 14.88 5.89 -3.71
N LEU A 67 15.49 5.18 -4.66
CA LEU A 67 15.27 3.74 -4.89
C LEU A 67 15.70 2.89 -3.68
N ASN A 68 16.90 3.12 -3.14
CA ASN A 68 17.39 2.41 -1.94
C ASN A 68 16.53 2.66 -0.70
N ALA A 69 15.95 3.86 -0.56
CA ALA A 69 15.02 4.13 0.54
C ALA A 69 13.72 3.34 0.37
N ILE A 70 13.20 3.25 -0.86
CA ILE A 70 12.02 2.46 -1.21
C ILE A 70 12.27 0.97 -0.92
N ALA A 71 13.39 0.41 -1.40
CA ALA A 71 13.75 -0.99 -1.20
C ALA A 71 13.77 -1.38 0.28
N ARG A 72 14.48 -0.60 1.12
CA ARG A 72 14.54 -0.85 2.57
C ARG A 72 13.18 -0.79 3.25
N ARG A 73 12.32 0.16 2.85
CA ARG A 73 10.97 0.30 3.41
C ARG A 73 10.08 -0.89 3.04
N GLU A 74 10.03 -1.24 1.76
CA GLU A 74 9.18 -2.33 1.27
C GLU A 74 9.66 -3.71 1.77
N LYS A 75 10.96 -3.90 1.98
CA LYS A 75 11.50 -5.13 2.60
C LYS A 75 10.95 -5.37 4.01
N LYS A 76 10.85 -4.31 4.82
CA LYS A 76 10.30 -4.37 6.20
C LYS A 76 8.77 -4.44 6.26
N ARG A 77 8.08 -4.12 5.16
CA ARG A 77 6.61 -4.01 5.11
C ARG A 77 5.89 -5.35 5.16
N LEU A 78 6.58 -6.47 4.90
CA LEU A 78 5.97 -7.80 4.82
C LEU A 78 5.21 -8.18 6.11
N ASN A 79 5.82 -7.98 7.28
CA ASN A 79 5.19 -8.34 8.56
C ASN A 79 3.87 -7.59 8.77
N PHE A 80 3.85 -6.30 8.40
CA PHE A 80 2.63 -5.49 8.45
C PHE A 80 1.55 -6.03 7.50
N LEU A 81 1.92 -6.39 6.26
CA LEU A 81 0.96 -6.90 5.27
C LEU A 81 0.39 -8.27 5.68
N VAL A 82 1.21 -9.15 6.26
CA VAL A 82 0.75 -10.44 6.79
C VAL A 82 -0.25 -10.23 7.93
N LEU A 83 0.08 -9.35 8.90
CA LEU A 83 -0.83 -9.03 9.99
C LEU A 83 -2.14 -8.42 9.48
N ALA A 84 -2.05 -7.50 8.50
CA ALA A 84 -3.21 -6.86 7.91
C ALA A 84 -4.15 -7.87 7.24
N ILE A 85 -3.62 -8.84 6.48
CA ILE A 85 -4.44 -9.92 5.89
C ILE A 85 -5.19 -10.71 6.96
N VAL A 86 -4.52 -11.07 8.06
CA VAL A 86 -5.17 -11.83 9.15
C VAL A 86 -6.30 -11.01 9.76
N VAL A 87 -6.03 -9.74 10.09
CA VAL A 87 -7.01 -8.85 10.71
C VAL A 87 -8.21 -8.61 9.79
N PHE A 88 -7.98 -8.26 8.52
CA PHE A 88 -9.09 -8.02 7.59
C PHE A 88 -9.87 -9.29 7.24
N SER A 89 -9.25 -10.47 7.31
CA SER A 89 -10.01 -11.71 7.16
C SER A 89 -10.97 -11.97 8.32
N LEU A 90 -10.73 -11.37 9.50
CA LEU A 90 -11.62 -11.44 10.66
C LEU A 90 -12.67 -10.32 10.67
N VAL A 91 -12.30 -9.13 10.19
CA VAL A 91 -13.18 -7.94 10.17
C VAL A 91 -13.97 -7.90 8.87
N ASN A 92 -13.31 -7.65 7.75
CA ASN A 92 -13.98 -7.57 6.46
C ASN A 92 -13.01 -7.88 5.30
N PRO A 93 -13.28 -8.91 4.49
CA PRO A 93 -12.37 -9.36 3.44
C PRO A 93 -12.13 -8.32 2.34
N ILE A 94 -12.96 -7.27 2.23
CA ILE A 94 -12.70 -6.12 1.35
C ILE A 94 -11.33 -5.49 1.68
N GLY A 95 -10.93 -5.48 2.95
CA GLY A 95 -9.64 -4.95 3.39
C GLY A 95 -8.44 -5.77 2.91
N ASN A 96 -8.63 -7.01 2.46
CA ASN A 96 -7.54 -7.81 1.88
C ASN A 96 -7.14 -7.33 0.48
N ILE A 97 -8.04 -6.67 -0.27
CA ILE A 97 -7.79 -6.16 -1.62
C ILE A 97 -6.57 -5.21 -1.66
N PRO A 98 -6.52 -4.12 -0.87
CA PRO A 98 -5.36 -3.23 -0.86
C PRO A 98 -4.09 -3.91 -0.35
N VAL A 99 -4.20 -4.89 0.56
CA VAL A 99 -3.03 -5.64 1.06
C VAL A 99 -2.39 -6.49 -0.03
N ILE A 100 -3.20 -7.20 -0.83
CA ILE A 100 -2.73 -7.99 -1.97
C ILE A 100 -2.04 -7.08 -3.01
N TYR A 101 -2.62 -5.91 -3.28
CA TYR A 101 -2.00 -4.95 -4.18
C TYR A 101 -0.64 -4.45 -3.65
N ASP A 102 -0.54 -4.18 -2.35
CA ASP A 102 0.72 -3.78 -1.73
C ASP A 102 1.77 -4.91 -1.74
N LEU A 103 1.37 -6.18 -1.64
CA LEU A 103 2.27 -7.32 -1.86
C LEU A 103 2.82 -7.34 -3.29
N TYR A 104 1.96 -7.16 -4.29
CA TYR A 104 2.38 -7.04 -5.69
C TYR A 104 3.36 -5.88 -5.91
N LYS A 105 3.05 -4.70 -5.34
CA LYS A 105 3.93 -3.53 -5.40
C LYS A 105 5.28 -3.79 -4.74
N ARG A 106 5.30 -4.46 -3.60
CA ARG A 106 6.53 -4.86 -2.92
C ARG A 106 7.37 -5.81 -3.78
N ASP A 107 6.76 -6.81 -4.38
CA ASP A 107 7.46 -7.76 -5.25
C ASP A 107 8.06 -7.07 -6.48
N TYR A 108 7.36 -6.08 -7.04
CA TYR A 108 7.91 -5.23 -8.11
C TYR A 108 9.20 -4.50 -7.67
N VAL A 109 9.25 -3.98 -6.45
CA VAL A 109 10.46 -3.31 -5.90
C VAL A 109 11.61 -4.29 -5.71
N ILE A 110 11.33 -5.47 -5.16
CA ILE A 110 12.36 -6.47 -4.86
C ILE A 110 12.92 -7.05 -6.16
N ARG A 111 12.07 -7.41 -7.12
CA ARG A 111 12.49 -7.98 -8.41
C ARG A 111 13.04 -6.92 -9.37
N GLY A 112 12.70 -5.65 -9.17
CA GLY A 112 13.13 -4.53 -10.01
C GLY A 112 14.56 -4.04 -9.74
N GLY A 113 15.32 -4.67 -8.84
CA GLY A 113 16.71 -4.30 -8.54
C GLY A 113 16.86 -2.96 -7.81
N PHE A 114 15.88 -2.57 -6.99
CA PHE A 114 15.89 -1.26 -6.30
C PHE A 114 16.94 -1.17 -5.17
N ASP A 115 17.46 -2.31 -4.70
CA ASP A 115 18.49 -2.44 -3.64
C ASP A 115 19.93 -2.47 -4.22
N GLU A 116 20.06 -2.66 -5.54
CA GLU A 116 21.34 -2.82 -6.26
C GLU A 116 21.83 -1.52 -6.91
N LYS A 117 21.08 -0.42 -6.78
CA LYS A 117 21.27 0.85 -7.50
C LYS A 117 21.46 2.03 -6.56
#